data_AF-A0A350QFX3-F1
#
_entry.id   AF-A0A350QFX3-F1
#
_cell.length_a   1.000
_cell.length_b   1.000
_cell.length_c   1.000
_cell.angle_alpha   90.00
_cell.angle_beta   90.00
_cell.angle_gamma   90.00
#
_symmetry.space_group_name_H-M   'P 1'
#
loop_
_entity.id
_entity.type
_entity.pdbx_description
1 polymer ?
#
loop_
_entity_poly.entity_id
_entity_poly.type
_entity_poly.pdbx_seq_one_letter_code
_entity_poly.pdbx_strand_id
1 'polypeptide(L)' 'MKITTFYLTMVPLTSADWPLFQALHTEADVIALCFDPPTKAELQEKFQQRLAPWHNTAEHWLCLTITLRETGQA' A
#
# COMPACT_ATOMS: atom_id res chain seq x y z
N MET A 1 9.95 9.47 5.65
CA MET A 1 10.66 9.45 4.35
C MET A 1 9.67 9.86 3.26
N LYS A 2 10.09 10.57 2.21
CA LYS A 2 9.25 10.92 1.05
C LYS A 2 10.13 10.90 -0.20
N ILE A 3 9.68 10.21 -1.24
CA ILE A 3 10.38 10.14 -2.52
C ILE A 3 9.51 10.84 -3.56
N THR A 4 10.10 11.70 -4.38
CA THR A 4 9.38 12.43 -5.43
C THR A 4 10.11 12.28 -6.75
N THR A 5 9.37 11.98 -7.80
CA THR A 5 9.86 11.98 -9.18
C THR A 5 9.20 13.12 -9.97
N PHE A 6 9.37 13.12 -11.29
CA PHE A 6 8.69 14.08 -12.14
C PHE A 6 7.16 13.95 -12.01
N TYR A 7 6.63 12.72 -12.05
CA TYR A 7 5.19 12.45 -12.06
C TYR A 7 4.62 11.88 -10.76
N LEU A 8 5.46 11.34 -9.88
CA LEU A 8 4.99 10.54 -8.74
C LEU A 8 5.45 11.10 -7.40
N THR A 9 4.60 10.95 -6.40
CA THR A 9 4.94 11.10 -4.99
C THR A 9 4.78 9.76 -4.29
N MET A 10 5.79 9.36 -3.53
CA MET A 10 5.78 8.11 -2.78
C MET A 10 6.05 8.38 -1.30
N VAL A 11 5.15 7.93 -0.44
CA VAL A 11 5.21 8.14 1.01
C VAL A 11 4.92 6.83 1.75
N PRO A 12 5.46 6.61 2.97
CA PRO A 12 5.15 5.44 3.77
C PRO A 12 3.66 5.26 3.97
N LEU A 13 3.21 4.01 3.86
CA LEU A 13 1.84 3.61 4.14
C LEU A 13 1.47 4.01 5.57
N THR A 14 0.27 4.58 5.73
CA THR A 14 -0.29 4.97 7.02
C THR A 14 -1.64 4.31 7.24
N SER A 15 -2.16 4.37 8.46
CA SER A 15 -3.49 3.83 8.77
C SER A 15 -4.62 4.51 7.96
N ALA A 16 -4.42 5.74 7.49
CA ALA A 16 -5.38 6.46 6.66
C ALA A 16 -5.52 5.85 5.25
N ASP A 17 -4.53 5.07 4.81
CA ASP A 17 -4.49 4.46 3.47
C ASP A 17 -5.25 3.12 3.40
N TRP A 18 -5.96 2.73 4.47
CA TRP A 18 -6.77 1.51 4.49
C TRP A 18 -7.75 1.41 3.32
N PRO A 19 -8.52 2.46 2.94
CA PRO A 19 -9.47 2.35 1.84
C PRO A 19 -8.79 2.00 0.50
N LEU A 20 -7.63 2.61 0.22
CA LEU A 20 -6.85 2.33 -0.97
C LEU A 20 -6.30 0.90 -0.94
N PHE A 21 -5.70 0.49 0.18
CA PHE A 21 -5.15 -0.85 0.35
C PHE A 21 -6.24 -1.92 0.18
N GLN A 22 -7.42 -1.68 0.75
CA GLN A 22 -8.55 -2.58 0.61
C GLN A 22 -8.98 -2.73 -0.84
N ALA A 23 -9.20 -1.61 -1.55
CA ALA A 23 -9.59 -1.63 -2.95
C ALA A 23 -8.60 -2.45 -3.80
N LEU A 24 -7.29 -2.18 -3.67
CA LEU A 24 -6.26 -2.89 -4.42
C LEU A 24 -6.18 -4.41 -4.15
N HIS A 25 -6.75 -4.89 -3.05
CA HIS A 25 -6.75 -6.31 -2.70
C HIS A 25 -8.12 -6.99 -2.85
N THR A 26 -9.17 -6.26 -3.21
CA THR A 26 -10.52 -6.82 -3.37
C THR A 26 -11.14 -6.55 -4.73
N GLU A 27 -10.67 -5.54 -5.46
CA GLU A 27 -11.13 -5.26 -6.82
C GLU A 27 -10.74 -6.40 -7.76
N ALA A 28 -11.74 -7.07 -8.33
CA ALA A 28 -11.56 -8.31 -9.09
C ALA A 28 -10.57 -8.14 -10.26
N ASP A 29 -10.69 -7.02 -11.00
CA ASP A 29 -9.83 -6.72 -12.14
C ASP A 29 -8.37 -6.48 -11.73
N VAL A 30 -8.14 -5.97 -10.51
CA VAL A 30 -6.80 -5.69 -9.98
C VAL A 30 -6.11 -6.99 -9.53
N ILE A 31 -6.85 -7.88 -8.87
CA ILE A 31 -6.29 -9.09 -8.25
C ILE A 31 -6.30 -10.32 -9.16
N ALA A 32 -7.00 -10.26 -10.30
CA ALA A 32 -7.24 -11.39 -11.20
C ALA A 32 -6.00 -12.22 -11.57
N LEU A 33 -4.82 -11.59 -11.60
CA LEU A 33 -3.55 -12.23 -11.96
C LEU A 33 -2.55 -12.31 -10.80
N CYS A 34 -2.94 -11.87 -9.60
CA CYS A 34 -2.06 -11.77 -8.45
C CYS A 34 -2.35 -12.85 -7.40
N PHE A 35 -3.62 -13.01 -7.01
CA PHE A 35 -4.03 -13.91 -5.94
C PHE A 35 -5.57 -14.00 -5.84
N ASP A 36 -6.05 -15.03 -5.12
CA ASP A 36 -7.45 -15.13 -4.74
C ASP A 36 -7.85 -14.01 -3.74
N PRO A 37 -9.10 -13.51 -3.78
CA PRO A 37 -9.56 -12.48 -2.87
C PRO A 37 -9.35 -12.91 -1.40
N PRO A 38 -8.57 -12.16 -0.60
CA PRO A 38 -8.35 -12.48 0.80
C PRO A 38 -9.62 -12.23 1.62
N THR A 39 -9.74 -12.94 2.73
CA THR A 39 -10.76 -12.61 3.73
C THR A 39 -10.46 -11.25 4.37
N LYS A 40 -11.49 -10.61 4.96
CA LYS A 40 -11.32 -9.33 5.65
C LYS A 40 -10.30 -9.41 6.79
N ALA A 41 -10.24 -10.53 7.52
CA ALA A 41 -9.31 -10.73 8.62
C ALA A 41 -7.86 -10.81 8.14
N GLU A 42 -7.60 -11.63 7.11
CA GLU A 42 -6.27 -11.74 6.49
C GLU A 42 -5.81 -10.40 5.91
N LEU A 43 -6.74 -9.64 5.32
CA LEU A 43 -6.44 -8.33 4.76
C LEU A 43 -6.05 -7.32 5.84
N GLN A 44 -6.76 -7.32 6.98
CA GLN A 44 -6.42 -6.48 8.13
C GLN A 44 -5.05 -6.84 8.70
N GLU A 45 -4.77 -8.13 8.89
CA GLU A 45 -3.47 -8.59 9.39
C GLU A 45 -2.34 -8.17 8.44
N LYS A 46 -2.51 -8.40 7.13
CA LYS A 46 -1.57 -7.96 6.08
C LYS A 46 -1.33 -6.46 6.14
N PHE A 47 -2.36 -5.65 6.37
CA PHE A 47 -2.22 -4.20 6.47
C PHE A 47 -1.44 -3.78 7.72
N GLN A 48 -1.75 -4.36 8.88
CA GLN A 48 -1.05 -4.04 10.13
C GLN A 48 0.45 -4.34 10.04
N GLN A 49 0.83 -5.47 9.43
CA GLN A 49 2.24 -5.79 9.21
C GLN A 49 2.99 -4.74 8.38
N ARG A 50 2.29 -4.07 7.45
CA ARG A 50 2.87 -3.05 6.55
C ARG A 50 2.96 -1.66 7.18
N LEU A 51 2.28 -1.43 8.31
CA LEU A 51 2.36 -0.18 9.08
C LEU A 51 3.57 -0.14 10.02
N ALA A 52 4.24 -1.27 10.23
CA ALA A 52 5.42 -1.34 11.09
C ALA A 52 6.51 -0.37 10.60
N PRO A 53 7.07 0.49 11.49
CA PRO A 53 8.14 1.42 11.10
C PRO A 53 9.29 0.69 10.42
N TRP A 54 9.72 1.19 9.26
CA TRP A 54 10.81 0.59 8.52
C TRP A 54 12.16 1.20 8.89
N HIS A 55 13.20 0.37 8.93
CA HIS A 55 14.60 0.74 9.06
C HIS A 55 15.47 -0.20 8.20
N ASN A 56 16.74 0.15 7.96
CA ASN A 56 17.64 -0.61 7.09
C ASN A 56 17.97 -2.04 7.60
N THR A 57 17.69 -2.32 8.88
CA THR A 57 17.82 -3.65 9.48
C THR A 57 16.47 -4.34 9.73
N ALA A 58 15.37 -3.80 9.21
CA ALA A 58 14.05 -4.38 9.39
C ALA A 58 13.93 -5.69 8.61
N GLU A 59 13.28 -6.68 9.22
CA GLU A 59 12.98 -7.97 8.57
C GLU A 59 11.73 -7.90 7.68
N HIS A 60 11.05 -6.76 7.65
CA HIS A 60 9.89 -6.48 6.81
C HIS A 60 10.18 -5.42 5.74
N TRP A 61 9.38 -5.45 4.68
CA TRP A 61 9.50 -4.53 3.56
C TRP A 61 8.97 -3.14 3.91
N LEU A 62 9.63 -2.11 3.41
CA LEU A 62 9.09 -0.76 3.36
C LEU A 62 7.89 -0.74 2.41
N CYS A 63 6.73 -0.33 2.91
CA CYS A 63 5.54 -0.14 2.09
C CYS A 63 5.32 1.36 1.82
N LEU A 64 5.17 1.73 0.55
CA LEU A 64 4.91 3.10 0.11
C LEU A 64 3.59 3.14 -0.65
N THR A 65 2.79 4.19 -0.44
CA THR A 65 1.74 4.58 -1.38
C THR A 65 2.36 5.40 -2.51
N ILE A 66 1.76 5.32 -3.70
CA ILE A 66 2.20 6.04 -4.89
C ILE A 66 1.02 6.90 -5.35
N THR A 67 1.26 8.18 -5.58
CA THR A 67 0.25 9.09 -6.12
C THR A 67 0.80 9.91 -7.27
N LEU A 68 -0.06 10.22 -8.24
CA LEU A 68 0.21 11.21 -9.27
C LEU A 68 0.42 12.58 -8.61
N ARG A 69 1.55 13.21 -8.92
CA ARG A 69 1.96 14.47 -8.30
C ARG A 69 1.04 15.64 -8.63
N GLU A 70 0.49 15.65 -9.85
CA GLU A 70 -0.36 16.75 -10.33
C GLU A 70 -1.77 16.69 -9.73
N THR A 71 -2.35 15.49 -9.65
CA THR A 71 -3.76 15.30 -9.26
C THR A 71 -3.94 14.78 -7.84
N GLY A 72 -2.89 14.20 -7.23
CA GLY A 72 -2.97 13.48 -5.97
C GLY A 72 -3.66 12.12 -6.06
N GLN A 73 -4.00 11.67 -7.27
CA GLN A 73 -4.67 10.39 -7.49
C GLN A 73 -3.73 9.22 -7.19
N ALA A 74 -4.21 8.25 -6.43
CA ALA A 74 -3.55 6.98 -6.17
C ALA A 74 -3.88 5.94 -7.25
#